data_AF-U3ARD0-F1
#
_entry.id   AF-U3ARD0-F1
#
_cell.length_a   1.000
_cell.length_b   1.000
_cell.length_c   1.000
_cell.angle_alpha   90.00
_cell.angle_beta   90.00
_cell.angle_gamma   90.00
#
_symmetry.space_group_name_H-M   'P 1'
#
loop_
_entity.id
_entity.type
_entity.pdbx_description
1 polymer ?
#
loop_
_entity_poly.entity_id
_entity_poly.type
_entity_poly.pdbx_seq_one_letter_code
_entity_poly.pdbx_strand_id
1 'polypeptide(L)'
;MFKCCWALLEHYKDCKASIITGRLQDGGYLPESVQDNWSSDDARAAVVNRCIEKTQLDITFETKPKYQLPHARTMTFTFDDGAKVTLWLDQGFGYWWVDKYLPENQFPAALTVDEQVECIVQGPGRLKSGGWPTVVFFSIEE
;
A
#
# COMPACT_ATOMS: atom_id res chain seq x y z
N MET A 1 -1.13 -2.44 -1.97
CA MET A 1 -1.02 -1.45 -0.87
C MET A 1 -0.50 -0.11 -1.36
N PHE A 2 0.74 -0.03 -1.90
CA PHE A 2 1.33 1.23 -2.38
C PHE A 2 0.42 2.00 -3.35
N LYS A 3 -0.11 1.34 -4.41
CA LYS A 3 -1.04 1.98 -5.37
C LYS A 3 -2.28 2.62 -4.74
N CYS A 4 -2.81 2.03 -3.66
CA CYS A 4 -3.98 2.60 -2.98
C CYS A 4 -3.60 3.87 -2.20
N CYS A 5 -2.45 3.88 -1.52
CA CYS A 5 -1.94 5.06 -0.84
C CYS A 5 -1.55 6.17 -1.84
N TRP A 6 -0.96 5.79 -2.97
CA TRP A 6 -0.65 6.70 -4.07
C TRP A 6 -1.91 7.37 -4.62
N ALA A 7 -2.95 6.61 -4.94
CA ALA A 7 -4.22 7.17 -5.42
C ALA A 7 -4.86 8.15 -4.42
N LEU A 8 -4.70 7.92 -3.11
CA LEU A 8 -5.15 8.86 -2.09
C LEU A 8 -4.33 10.16 -2.09
N LEU A 9 -3.00 10.07 -2.16
CA LEU A 9 -2.12 11.25 -2.13
C LEU A 9 -2.14 12.06 -3.43
N GLU A 10 -2.40 11.45 -4.59
CA GLU A 10 -2.64 12.23 -5.82
C GLU A 10 -3.90 13.10 -5.71
N HIS A 11 -4.91 12.60 -5.00
CA HIS A 11 -6.16 13.32 -4.81
C HIS A 11 -6.02 14.43 -3.74
N TYR A 12 -5.35 14.13 -2.63
CA TYR A 12 -5.12 15.06 -1.52
C TYR A 12 -3.68 15.56 -1.51
N LYS A 13 -3.42 16.63 -2.26
CA LYS A 13 -2.10 17.28 -2.33
C LYS A 13 -1.65 17.75 -0.94
N ASP A 14 -0.35 17.77 -0.74
CA ASP A 14 0.32 18.20 0.51
C ASP A 14 0.05 17.31 1.74
N CYS A 15 -0.64 16.18 1.56
CA CYS A 15 -0.80 15.17 2.59
C CYS A 15 0.44 14.26 2.71
N LYS A 16 0.72 13.83 3.93
CA LYS A 16 1.74 12.83 4.23
C LYS A 16 1.09 11.49 4.53
N ALA A 17 1.72 10.40 4.16
CA ALA A 17 1.26 9.06 4.53
C ALA A 17 2.35 8.26 5.24
N SER A 18 1.93 7.37 6.14
CA SER A 18 2.78 6.34 6.71
C SER A 18 2.18 4.98 6.42
N ILE A 19 2.98 4.11 5.81
CA ILE A 19 2.61 2.73 5.51
C ILE A 19 3.42 1.84 6.46
N ILE A 20 2.74 1.25 7.44
CA ILE A 20 3.34 0.28 8.36
C ILE A 20 2.77 -1.10 8.03
N THR A 21 3.63 -2.04 7.66
CA THR A 21 3.24 -3.38 7.23
C THR A 21 3.97 -4.50 7.98
N GLY A 22 3.44 -5.71 7.89
CA GLY A 22 4.03 -6.89 8.52
C GLY A 22 5.23 -7.41 7.73
N ARG A 23 6.22 -7.95 8.45
CA ARG A 23 7.31 -8.73 7.85
C ARG A 23 6.78 -9.82 6.93
N LEU A 24 7.43 -9.98 5.80
CA LEU A 24 7.20 -11.11 4.91
C LEU A 24 7.81 -12.38 5.51
N GLN A 25 7.33 -13.52 5.02
CA GLN A 25 8.08 -14.76 5.14
C GLN A 25 8.98 -14.85 3.91
N ASP A 26 10.28 -15.00 4.13
CA ASP A 26 11.23 -15.13 3.03
C ASP A 26 10.85 -16.34 2.15
N GLY A 27 10.84 -16.12 0.84
CA GLY A 27 10.45 -17.11 -0.15
C GLY A 27 11.28 -17.02 -1.42
N GLY A 28 11.33 -18.11 -2.18
CA GLY A 28 12.09 -18.18 -3.44
C GLY A 28 11.34 -17.68 -4.68
N TYR A 29 10.12 -17.17 -4.52
CA TYR A 29 9.26 -16.80 -5.64
C TYR A 29 9.44 -15.32 -5.99
N LEU A 30 9.48 -15.03 -7.28
CA LEU A 30 9.44 -13.68 -7.81
C LEU A 30 7.98 -13.24 -7.98
N PRO A 31 7.65 -11.96 -7.77
CA PRO A 31 6.30 -11.46 -8.03
C PRO A 31 5.99 -11.57 -9.53
N GLU A 32 4.77 -12.00 -9.87
CA GLU A 32 4.28 -12.08 -11.25
C GLU A 32 3.33 -10.92 -11.58
N SER A 33 2.95 -10.15 -10.56
CA SER A 33 2.03 -9.01 -10.68
C SER A 33 2.27 -7.96 -9.60
N VAL A 34 1.73 -6.76 -9.81
CA VAL A 34 1.76 -5.66 -8.83
C VAL A 34 1.01 -5.95 -7.53
N GLN A 35 0.24 -7.05 -7.46
CA GLN A 35 -0.43 -7.50 -6.23
C GLN A 35 0.42 -8.43 -5.38
N ASP A 36 1.40 -9.10 -5.98
CA ASP A 36 2.15 -10.14 -5.28
C ASP A 36 3.13 -9.53 -4.28
N ASN A 37 3.47 -10.30 -3.26
CA ASN A 37 4.58 -9.93 -2.38
C ASN A 37 5.92 -10.28 -3.04
N TRP A 38 6.97 -9.64 -2.55
CA TRP A 38 8.35 -9.94 -2.94
C TRP A 38 8.92 -11.09 -2.12
N SER A 39 10.06 -11.60 -2.57
CA SER A 39 10.78 -12.71 -1.94
C SER A 39 11.29 -12.41 -0.53
N SER A 40 11.48 -11.14 -0.19
CA SER A 40 11.97 -10.69 1.13
C SER A 40 11.51 -9.28 1.45
N ASP A 41 11.65 -8.90 2.72
CA ASP A 41 11.40 -7.53 3.18
C ASP A 41 12.31 -6.52 2.48
N ASP A 42 13.57 -6.86 2.23
CA ASP A 42 14.53 -5.98 1.55
C ASP A 42 14.14 -5.74 0.09
N ALA A 43 13.72 -6.80 -0.62
CA ALA A 43 13.26 -6.68 -2.01
C ALA A 43 11.99 -5.80 -2.10
N ARG A 44 11.04 -5.99 -1.17
CA ARG A 44 9.85 -5.13 -1.07
C ARG A 44 10.22 -3.69 -0.76
N ALA A 45 11.10 -3.46 0.22
CA ALA A 45 11.51 -2.12 0.61
C ALA A 45 12.21 -1.38 -0.53
N ALA A 46 13.08 -2.05 -1.29
CA ALA A 46 13.75 -1.48 -2.45
C ALA A 46 12.74 -0.97 -3.49
N VAL A 47 11.76 -1.79 -3.87
CA VAL A 47 10.73 -1.40 -4.86
C VAL A 47 9.83 -0.29 -4.33
N VAL A 48 9.34 -0.41 -3.08
CA VAL A 48 8.43 0.59 -2.50
C VAL A 48 9.13 1.94 -2.33
N ASN A 49 10.33 1.98 -1.76
CA ASN A 49 11.09 3.23 -1.59
C ASN A 49 11.39 3.88 -2.94
N ARG A 50 11.72 3.08 -3.96
CA ARG A 50 11.96 3.60 -5.30
C ARG A 50 10.70 4.16 -5.95
N CYS A 51 9.52 3.58 -5.69
CA CYS A 51 8.25 4.16 -6.09
C CYS A 51 7.98 5.49 -5.39
N ILE A 52 8.28 5.60 -4.08
CA ILE A 52 8.15 6.84 -3.30
C ILE A 52 9.05 7.94 -3.89
N GLU A 53 10.32 7.64 -4.13
CA GLU A 53 11.28 8.56 -4.75
C GLU A 53 10.80 9.06 -6.12
N LYS A 54 10.31 8.14 -6.96
CA LYS A 54 9.88 8.45 -8.32
C LYS A 54 8.60 9.29 -8.38
N THR A 55 7.66 9.02 -7.49
CA THR A 55 6.38 9.75 -7.41
C THR A 55 6.48 11.06 -6.65
N GLN A 56 7.59 11.27 -5.92
CA GLN A 56 7.83 12.46 -5.08
C GLN A 56 6.77 12.67 -3.98
N LEU A 57 6.07 11.60 -3.60
CA LEU A 57 5.07 11.66 -2.54
C LEU A 57 5.73 11.63 -1.16
N ASP A 58 5.14 12.35 -0.21
CA ASP A 58 5.59 12.33 1.19
C ASP A 58 5.03 11.06 1.89
N ILE A 59 5.66 9.92 1.60
CA ILE A 59 5.32 8.61 2.16
C ILE A 59 6.49 8.09 2.99
N THR A 60 6.21 7.62 4.20
CA THR A 60 7.11 6.75 4.97
C THR A 60 6.68 5.30 4.84
N PHE A 61 7.64 4.38 4.71
CA PHE A 61 7.38 2.94 4.65
C PHE A 61 8.16 2.21 5.74
N GLU A 62 7.47 1.45 6.59
CA GLU A 62 8.06 0.71 7.69
C GLU A 62 7.55 -0.73 7.70
N THR A 63 8.45 -1.68 7.99
CA THR A 63 8.09 -3.08 8.19
C THR A 63 8.31 -3.48 9.65
N LYS A 64 7.29 -4.05 10.29
CA LYS A 64 7.33 -4.52 11.70
C LYS A 64 7.03 -6.01 11.84
N PRO A 65 7.57 -6.68 12.87
CA PRO A 65 7.07 -7.98 13.29
C PRO A 65 5.56 -7.95 13.55
N LYS A 66 4.86 -9.02 13.19
CA LYS A 66 3.39 -9.11 13.29
C LYS A 66 2.85 -8.82 14.70
N TYR A 67 3.58 -9.18 15.74
CA TYR A 67 3.19 -8.95 17.14
C TYR A 67 3.29 -7.48 17.58
N GLN A 68 3.97 -6.62 16.80
CA GLN A 68 4.04 -5.17 17.04
C GLN A 68 2.99 -4.39 16.24
N LEU A 69 2.26 -5.07 15.34
CA LEU A 69 1.20 -4.44 14.58
C LEU A 69 -0.13 -4.53 15.33
N PRO A 70 -0.95 -3.47 15.29
CA PRO A 70 -2.30 -3.55 15.83
C PRO A 70 -3.07 -4.66 15.12
N HIS A 71 -3.78 -5.48 15.88
CA HIS A 71 -4.73 -6.45 15.30
C HIS A 71 -5.88 -5.74 14.58
N ALA A 72 -6.19 -4.51 14.99
CA ALA A 72 -7.15 -3.64 14.36
C ALA A 72 -6.61 -3.10 13.02
N ARG A 73 -7.43 -3.19 11.98
CA ARG A 73 -7.14 -2.64 10.65
C ARG A 73 -7.54 -1.16 10.64
N THR A 74 -6.62 -0.32 11.08
CA THR A 74 -6.90 1.11 11.24
C THR A 74 -6.31 1.97 10.13
N MET A 75 -6.96 3.08 9.85
CA MET A 75 -6.43 4.20 9.08
C MET A 75 -6.60 5.46 9.92
N THR A 76 -5.53 6.19 10.20
CA THR A 76 -5.59 7.40 11.01
C THR A 76 -5.24 8.61 10.15
N PHE A 77 -6.11 9.61 10.17
CA PHE A 77 -5.85 10.94 9.65
C PHE A 77 -5.42 11.84 10.81
N THR A 78 -4.40 12.66 10.58
CA THR A 78 -4.00 13.73 11.49
C THR A 78 -4.09 15.03 10.72
N PHE A 79 -4.85 15.98 11.24
CA PHE A 79 -5.08 17.27 10.63
C PHE A 79 -4.06 18.30 11.16
N ASP A 80 -3.95 19.44 10.47
CA ASP A 80 -2.97 20.49 10.79
C ASP A 80 -3.20 21.14 12.15
N ASP A 81 -4.43 21.08 12.67
CA ASP A 81 -4.80 21.52 14.02
C ASP A 81 -4.46 20.49 15.11
N GLY A 82 -3.95 19.32 14.72
CA GLY A 82 -3.61 18.21 15.61
C GLY A 82 -4.75 17.21 15.83
N ALA A 83 -5.96 17.50 15.35
CA ALA A 83 -7.10 16.59 15.48
C ALA A 83 -6.81 15.26 14.77
N LYS A 84 -7.29 14.17 15.34
CA LYS A 84 -7.10 12.82 14.79
C LYS A 84 -8.42 12.14 14.52
N VAL A 85 -8.56 11.59 13.32
CA VAL A 85 -9.67 10.71 12.96
C VAL A 85 -9.13 9.32 12.72
N THR A 86 -9.50 8.38 13.57
CA THR A 86 -9.14 6.96 13.38
C THR A 86 -10.33 6.22 12.81
N LEU A 87 -10.15 5.59 11.65
CA LEU A 87 -11.09 4.69 11.02
C LEU A 87 -10.71 3.24 11.32
N TRP A 88 -11.68 2.41 11.69
CA TRP A 88 -11.56 0.95 11.74
C TRP A 88 -12.27 0.34 10.54
N LEU A 89 -11.51 -0.40 9.74
CA LEU A 89 -12.00 -1.07 8.55
C LEU A 89 -12.18 -2.57 8.87
N ASP A 90 -13.41 -3.06 8.92
CA ASP A 90 -13.68 -4.47 9.26
C ASP A 90 -12.92 -5.45 8.35
N GLN A 91 -12.85 -5.19 7.04
CA GLN A 91 -12.09 -5.97 6.06
C GLN A 91 -10.64 -5.50 5.88
N GLY A 92 -10.34 -4.26 6.30
CA GLY A 92 -9.01 -3.67 6.19
C GLY A 92 -8.65 -3.19 4.79
N PHE A 93 -7.50 -2.52 4.71
CA PHE A 93 -7.02 -1.89 3.48
C PHE A 93 -6.69 -2.91 2.36
N GLY A 94 -6.41 -4.17 2.73
CA GLY A 94 -6.20 -5.26 1.77
C GLY A 94 -7.47 -5.74 1.07
N TYR A 95 -8.65 -5.26 1.49
CA TYR A 95 -9.92 -5.51 0.80
C TYR A 95 -10.06 -4.70 -0.49
N TRP A 96 -9.15 -3.75 -0.73
CA TRP A 96 -8.99 -3.06 -2.00
C TRP A 96 -7.76 -3.58 -2.73
N TRP A 97 -7.93 -3.93 -4.01
CA TRP A 97 -6.86 -4.50 -4.82
C TRP A 97 -6.92 -4.01 -6.26
N VAL A 98 -5.82 -4.20 -6.98
CA VAL A 98 -5.69 -3.85 -8.40
C VAL A 98 -5.70 -5.14 -9.20
N ASP A 99 -6.71 -5.41 -10.04
CA ASP A 99 -6.90 -6.72 -10.68
C ASP A 99 -5.63 -7.30 -11.36
N LYS A 100 -5.11 -8.40 -10.80
CA LYS A 100 -3.85 -9.04 -11.25
C LYS A 100 -3.96 -9.78 -12.57
N TYR A 101 -5.18 -10.07 -13.03
CA TYR A 101 -5.40 -10.75 -14.30
C TYR A 101 -5.42 -9.78 -15.49
N LEU A 102 -5.42 -8.48 -15.22
CA LEU A 102 -5.30 -7.47 -16.27
C LEU A 102 -3.84 -7.36 -16.74
N PRO A 103 -3.58 -7.35 -18.06
CA PRO A 103 -2.22 -7.30 -18.60
C PRO A 103 -1.37 -6.13 -18.06
N GLU A 104 -1.97 -4.97 -17.83
CA GLU A 104 -1.29 -3.78 -17.28
C GLU A 104 -0.78 -3.93 -15.84
N ASN A 105 -1.18 -5.00 -15.15
CA ASN A 105 -0.82 -5.28 -13.75
C ASN A 105 0.11 -6.48 -13.61
N GLN A 106 0.46 -7.15 -14.72
CA GLN A 106 1.39 -8.27 -14.74
C GLN A 106 2.83 -7.79 -14.88
N PHE A 107 3.76 -8.57 -14.33
CA PHE A 107 5.19 -8.44 -14.58
C PHE A 107 5.60 -9.47 -15.65
N PRO A 108 5.80 -9.05 -16.91
CA PRO A 108 5.96 -9.97 -18.04
C PRO A 108 7.26 -10.81 -18.04
N ALA A 109 8.23 -10.53 -17.16
CA ALA A 109 9.46 -11.29 -16.98
C ALA A 109 10.09 -11.00 -15.60
N ALA A 110 11.25 -11.60 -15.29
CA ALA A 110 12.06 -11.22 -14.12
C ALA A 110 12.58 -9.78 -14.27
N LEU A 111 11.74 -8.81 -13.90
CA LEU A 111 12.01 -7.39 -14.00
C LEU A 111 12.99 -6.94 -12.92
N THR A 112 13.87 -6.01 -13.29
CA THR A 112 14.66 -5.23 -12.34
C THR A 112 13.75 -4.38 -11.44
N VAL A 113 14.30 -3.88 -10.32
CA VAL A 113 13.57 -2.98 -9.41
C VAL A 113 13.00 -1.76 -10.14
N ASP A 114 13.80 -1.10 -10.99
CA ASP A 114 13.36 0.10 -11.71
C ASP A 114 12.24 -0.20 -12.74
N GLU A 115 12.28 -1.35 -13.40
CA GLU A 115 11.23 -1.78 -14.32
C GLU A 115 9.92 -2.11 -13.57
N GLN A 116 10.01 -2.79 -12.42
CA GLN A 116 8.84 -3.02 -11.56
C GLN A 116 8.23 -1.70 -11.09
N VAL A 117 9.07 -0.74 -10.71
CA VAL A 117 8.65 0.60 -10.30
C VAL A 117 7.92 1.31 -11.44
N GLU A 118 8.42 1.24 -12.68
CA GLU A 118 7.72 1.82 -13.85
C GLU A 118 6.34 1.19 -14.04
N CYS A 119 6.23 -0.14 -13.99
CA CYS A 119 4.94 -0.82 -14.09
C CYS A 119 3.96 -0.40 -12.98
N ILE A 120 4.47 -0.23 -11.76
CA ILE A 120 3.65 0.22 -10.63
C ILE A 120 3.21 1.68 -10.82
N VAL A 121 4.10 2.59 -11.20
CA VAL A 121 3.82 4.03 -11.28
C VAL A 121 3.04 4.41 -12.55
N GLN A 122 3.18 3.69 -13.66
CA GLN A 122 2.39 3.99 -14.87
C GLN A 122 1.07 3.23 -14.93
N GLY A 123 0.96 2.13 -14.20
CA GLY A 123 -0.25 1.30 -14.25
C GLY A 123 -1.45 2.03 -13.65
N PRO A 124 -2.66 1.85 -14.21
CA PRO A 124 -3.83 2.60 -13.80
C PRO A 124 -4.19 2.36 -12.32
N GLY A 125 -4.57 3.43 -11.61
CA GLY A 125 -5.04 3.40 -10.21
C GLY A 125 -6.45 2.82 -10.02
N ARG A 126 -6.83 1.82 -10.82
CA ARG A 126 -8.18 1.21 -10.78
C ARG A 126 -8.25 0.18 -9.65
N LEU A 127 -8.78 0.62 -8.51
CA LEU A 127 -9.04 -0.25 -7.37
C LEU A 127 -10.36 -0.99 -7.54
N LYS A 128 -10.37 -2.28 -7.20
CA LYS A 128 -11.54 -3.11 -6.99
C LYS A 128 -11.70 -3.38 -5.49
N SER A 129 -12.92 -3.65 -5.06
CA SER A 129 -13.24 -4.13 -3.72
C SER A 129 -13.95 -5.48 -3.80
N GLY A 130 -14.03 -6.18 -2.66
CA GLY A 130 -14.88 -7.36 -2.57
C GLY A 130 -16.37 -7.01 -2.59
N GLY A 131 -17.18 -8.06 -2.76
CA GLY A 131 -18.64 -7.92 -2.88
C GLY A 131 -19.37 -7.73 -1.55
N TRP A 132 -18.69 -7.83 -0.41
CA TRP A 132 -19.29 -7.58 0.90
C TRP A 132 -19.07 -6.12 1.30
N PRO A 133 -20.07 -5.48 1.93
CA PRO A 133 -19.90 -4.13 2.45
C PRO A 133 -18.80 -4.10 3.51
N THR A 134 -17.95 -3.07 3.46
CA THR A 134 -16.96 -2.79 4.50
C THR A 134 -17.61 -1.87 5.53
N VAL A 135 -17.78 -2.36 6.76
CA VAL A 135 -18.29 -1.54 7.86
C VAL A 135 -17.14 -0.69 8.39
N VAL A 136 -17.35 0.62 8.45
CA VAL A 136 -16.37 1.60 8.93
C VAL A 136 -16.86 2.21 10.23
N PHE A 137 -16.05 2.07 11.27
CA PHE A 137 -16.25 2.79 12.53
C PHE A 137 -15.22 3.92 12.59
N PHE A 138 -15.53 5.02 13.28
CA PHE A 138 -14.56 6.11 13.45
C PHE A 138 -14.62 6.72 14.84
N SER A 139 -13.49 7.28 15.26
CA SER A 139 -13.36 8.12 16.44
C SER A 139 -12.69 9.43 16.05
N ILE A 140 -13.01 10.48 16.80
CA ILE A 140 -12.39 11.79 16.68
C ILE A 140 -11.75 12.10 18.03
N GLU A 141 -10.48 12.50 18.01
CA GLU A 141 -9.73 12.98 19.15
C GLU A 141 -9.32 14.44 18.86
N GLU A 142 -9.69 15.35 19.76
CA GLU A 142 -9.38 16.79 19.73
C GLU A 142 -8.18 17.13 20.62
#